data_AF-A0A7S2F3U2-F1
#
_entry.id   AF-A0A7S2F3U2-F1
#
_cell.length_a   1.000
_cell.length_b   1.000
_cell.length_c   1.000
_cell.angle_alpha   90.00
_cell.angle_beta   90.00
_cell.angle_gamma   90.00
#
_symmetry.space_group_name_H-M   'P 1'
#
loop_
_entity.id
_entity.type
_entity.pdbx_description
1 polymer ?
#
loop_
_entity_poly.entity_id
_entity_poly.type
_entity_poly.pdbx_seq_one_letter_code
_entity_poly.pdbx_strand_id
1 'polypeptide(L)'
;RSESSASSVLESPYKELEKVFKDMWANNADALSLLYSGTPALKTDFTRTGKRTLMGLLADGVHSTARYYLNNMVDGSRQDSIDLMLGRFVPSVHKPTPFVPRAGQETLVSVATKVIVSAIATLGVLIIAGPPDTALTTYVQVSVLLTMLGWSLNLFRMLKKGSRLGKRLVLHPKLCPELSAHG
;
A
#
# COMPACT_ATOMS: atom_id res chain seq x y z
N ARG A 1 -35.15 17.29 42.84
CA ARG A 1 -34.91 16.88 41.43
C ARG A 1 -33.42 17.06 41.18
N SER A 2 -32.62 16.15 41.71
CA SER A 2 -31.16 16.14 41.61
C SER A 2 -30.80 15.51 40.27
N GLU A 3 -30.15 16.27 39.40
CA GLU A 3 -29.55 15.78 38.17
C GLU A 3 -28.51 14.72 38.55
N SER A 4 -28.88 13.45 38.44
CA SER A 4 -27.91 12.37 38.44
C SER A 4 -27.01 12.60 37.24
N SER A 5 -25.76 12.97 37.52
CA SER A 5 -24.61 12.88 36.61
C SER A 5 -24.89 11.82 35.55
N ALA A 6 -25.05 12.27 34.31
CA ALA A 6 -25.28 11.41 33.17
C ALA A 6 -24.20 10.33 33.16
N SER A 7 -24.55 9.12 33.60
CA SER A 7 -23.80 7.91 33.28
C SER A 7 -23.55 7.99 31.79
N SER A 8 -22.28 8.20 31.43
CA SER A 8 -21.86 8.27 30.05
C SER A 8 -22.39 7.02 29.38
N VAL A 9 -23.16 7.15 28.30
CA VAL A 9 -23.73 6.01 27.55
C VAL A 9 -22.64 5.03 27.09
N LEU A 10 -21.37 5.47 27.14
CA LEU A 10 -20.18 4.70 26.82
C LEU A 10 -19.61 3.89 28.00
N GLU A 11 -20.10 4.07 29.23
CA GLU A 11 -19.63 3.35 30.42
C GLU A 11 -20.60 2.22 30.77
N SER A 12 -20.14 0.97 30.61
CA SER A 12 -20.88 -0.22 31.03
C SER A 12 -20.73 -0.42 32.54
N PRO A 13 -21.80 -0.74 33.28
CA PRO A 13 -21.69 -1.19 34.67
C PRO A 13 -20.97 -2.54 34.80
N TYR A 14 -20.80 -3.28 33.69
CA TYR A 14 -20.15 -4.58 33.62
C TYR A 14 -18.80 -4.49 32.89
N LYS A 15 -17.75 -4.08 33.60
CA LYS A 15 -16.41 -3.86 33.03
C LYS A 15 -15.78 -5.11 32.40
N GLU A 16 -15.93 -6.27 33.04
CA GLU A 16 -15.38 -7.53 32.51
C GLU A 16 -16.09 -7.96 31.22
N LEU A 17 -17.42 -7.86 31.18
CA LEU A 17 -18.20 -8.13 29.97
C LEU A 17 -17.80 -7.17 28.84
N GLU A 18 -17.66 -5.88 29.16
CA GLU A 18 -17.28 -4.86 28.19
C GLU A 18 -15.91 -5.15 27.56
N LYS A 19 -14.93 -5.56 28.38
CA LYS A 19 -13.60 -5.95 27.91
C LYS A 19 -13.67 -7.15 26.97
N VAL A 20 -14.33 -8.24 27.40
CA VAL A 20 -14.48 -9.45 26.58
C VAL A 20 -15.21 -9.15 25.27
N PHE A 21 -16.26 -8.32 25.32
CA PHE A 21 -17.01 -7.92 24.13
C PHE A 21 -16.16 -7.11 23.15
N LYS A 22 -15.40 -6.12 23.64
CA LYS A 22 -14.48 -5.32 22.81
C LYS A 22 -13.41 -6.19 22.16
N ASP A 23 -12.84 -7.14 22.89
CA ASP A 23 -11.85 -8.07 22.36
C ASP A 23 -12.44 -9.00 21.30
N MET A 24 -13.62 -9.59 21.57
CA MET A 24 -14.33 -10.43 20.60
C MET A 24 -14.66 -9.66 19.33
N TRP A 25 -15.13 -8.41 19.46
CA TRP A 25 -15.48 -7.56 18.31
C TRP A 25 -14.25 -7.18 17.49
N ALA A 26 -13.14 -6.82 18.14
CA ALA A 26 -11.88 -6.53 17.47
C ALA A 26 -11.34 -7.76 16.73
N ASN A 27 -11.42 -8.95 17.32
CA ASN A 27 -11.00 -10.20 16.68
C ASN A 27 -11.88 -10.55 15.46
N ASN A 28 -13.19 -10.31 15.54
CA ASN A 28 -14.08 -10.48 14.40
C ASN A 28 -13.72 -9.51 13.26
N ALA A 29 -13.43 -8.24 13.58
CA ALA A 29 -12.96 -7.28 12.58
C ALA A 29 -11.65 -7.71 11.93
N ASP A 30 -10.70 -8.23 12.71
CA ASP A 30 -9.42 -8.77 12.21
C ASP A 30 -9.66 -9.94 11.24
N ALA A 31 -10.52 -10.89 11.59
CA ALA A 31 -10.86 -12.04 10.75
C ALA A 31 -11.50 -11.62 9.41
N LEU A 32 -12.48 -10.71 9.45
CA LEU A 32 -13.11 -10.18 8.23
C LEU A 32 -12.10 -9.43 7.36
N SER A 33 -11.26 -8.60 7.96
CA SER A 33 -10.24 -7.84 7.23
C SER A 33 -9.22 -8.74 6.54
N LEU A 34 -8.83 -9.86 7.18
CA LEU A 34 -7.93 -10.85 6.59
C LEU A 34 -8.55 -11.52 5.34
N LEU A 35 -9.83 -11.87 5.40
CA LEU A 35 -10.52 -12.49 4.26
C LEU A 35 -10.58 -11.57 3.05
N TYR A 36 -10.91 -10.29 3.27
CA TYR A 36 -11.07 -9.31 2.20
C TYR A 36 -9.75 -8.74 1.68
N SER A 37 -8.84 -8.38 2.58
CA SER A 37 -7.65 -7.57 2.23
C SER A 37 -6.32 -8.25 2.52
N GLY A 38 -6.35 -9.46 3.09
CA GLY A 38 -5.15 -10.21 3.47
C GLY A 38 -4.37 -9.61 4.64
N THR A 39 -4.91 -8.57 5.32
CA THR A 39 -4.28 -7.93 6.47
C THR A 39 -5.25 -7.75 7.64
N PRO A 40 -4.77 -7.71 8.90
CA PRO A 40 -5.60 -7.38 10.06
C PRO A 40 -6.30 -6.03 9.95
N ALA A 41 -7.32 -5.82 10.79
CA ALA A 41 -8.07 -4.57 10.79
C ALA A 41 -7.21 -3.44 11.34
N LEU A 42 -7.43 -2.23 10.80
CA LEU A 42 -6.77 -1.03 11.30
C LEU A 42 -7.47 -0.53 12.56
N LYS A 43 -6.73 0.14 13.43
CA LYS A 43 -7.23 0.82 14.65
C LYS A 43 -7.96 -0.12 15.63
N THR A 44 -7.63 -1.40 15.64
CA THR A 44 -8.22 -2.35 16.59
C THR A 44 -7.79 -2.08 18.03
N ASP A 45 -6.68 -1.37 18.23
CA ASP A 45 -6.24 -0.87 19.54
C ASP A 45 -7.25 0.10 20.17
N PHE A 46 -7.85 0.97 19.34
CA PHE A 46 -8.88 1.90 19.77
C PHE A 46 -10.16 1.18 20.18
N THR A 47 -10.55 0.12 19.47
CA THR A 47 -11.73 -0.69 19.84
C THR A 47 -11.51 -1.42 21.17
N ARG A 48 -10.30 -1.96 21.41
CA ARG A 48 -9.98 -2.70 22.64
C ARG A 48 -9.84 -1.80 23.87
N THR A 49 -9.14 -0.67 23.72
CA THR A 49 -8.73 0.16 24.87
C THR A 49 -9.44 1.52 24.96
N GLY A 50 -10.16 1.93 23.92
CA GLY A 50 -10.75 3.26 23.81
C GLY A 50 -9.73 4.41 23.64
N LYS A 51 -8.44 4.10 23.56
CA LYS A 51 -7.35 5.07 23.41
C LYS A 51 -6.45 4.68 22.27
N ARG A 52 -5.82 5.69 21.65
CA ARG A 52 -4.86 5.46 20.57
C ARG A 52 -3.48 5.17 21.16
N THR A 53 -2.86 4.06 20.76
CA THR A 53 -1.51 3.69 21.21
C THR A 53 -0.48 3.98 20.12
N LEU A 54 0.75 4.35 20.52
CA LEU A 54 1.87 4.54 19.57
C LEU A 54 2.19 3.24 18.81
N MET A 55 2.16 2.10 19.50
CA MET A 55 2.36 0.79 18.89
C MET A 55 1.23 0.45 17.90
N GLY A 56 -0.02 0.77 18.22
CA GLY A 56 -1.14 0.60 17.31
C GLY A 56 -1.06 1.51 16.07
N LEU A 57 -0.50 2.72 16.21
CA LEU A 57 -0.22 3.58 15.07
C LEU A 57 0.83 3.00 14.13
N LEU A 58 1.92 2.44 14.68
CA LEU A 58 2.96 1.77 13.89
C LEU A 58 2.42 0.51 13.21
N ALA A 59 1.68 -0.33 13.94
CA ALA A 59 1.03 -1.53 13.40
C ALA A 59 0.08 -1.17 12.24
N ASP A 60 -0.72 -0.12 12.39
CA ASP A 60 -1.59 0.38 11.34
C ASP A 60 -0.82 0.85 10.10
N GLY A 61 0.34 1.46 10.28
CA GLY A 61 1.23 1.84 9.18
C GLY A 61 1.71 0.61 8.39
N VAL A 62 2.12 -0.44 9.10
CA VAL A 62 2.54 -1.71 8.49
C VAL A 62 1.38 -2.38 7.76
N HIS A 63 0.22 -2.51 8.40
CA HIS A 63 -0.97 -3.13 7.79
C HIS A 63 -1.48 -2.34 6.59
N SER A 64 -1.42 -1.01 6.62
CA SER A 64 -1.79 -0.16 5.49
C SER A 64 -0.84 -0.34 4.30
N THR A 65 0.46 -0.42 4.56
CA THR A 65 1.47 -0.68 3.52
C THR A 65 1.29 -2.07 2.91
N ALA A 66 1.09 -3.09 3.76
CA ALA A 66 0.84 -4.45 3.32
C ALA A 66 -0.44 -4.53 2.47
N ARG A 67 -1.52 -3.86 2.90
CA ARG A 67 -2.77 -3.80 2.13
C ARG A 67 -2.58 -3.10 0.78
N TYR A 68 -1.82 -2.00 0.74
CA TYR A 68 -1.49 -1.32 -0.52
C TYR A 68 -0.72 -2.25 -1.47
N TYR A 69 0.25 -3.01 -0.96
CA TYR A 69 1.01 -3.98 -1.75
C TYR A 69 0.11 -5.11 -2.27
N LEU A 70 -0.65 -5.77 -1.38
CA LEU A 70 -1.51 -6.89 -1.77
C LEU A 70 -2.55 -6.48 -2.81
N ASN A 71 -3.25 -5.37 -2.58
CA ASN A 71 -4.30 -4.89 -3.48
C ASN A 71 -3.77 -4.44 -4.84
N ASN A 72 -2.57 -3.86 -4.91
CA ASN A 72 -2.04 -3.37 -6.18
C ASN A 72 -1.15 -4.39 -6.91
N MET A 73 -0.52 -5.33 -6.21
CA MET A 73 0.49 -6.21 -6.82
C MET A 73 0.05 -7.67 -6.90
N VAL A 74 -0.71 -8.15 -5.92
CA VAL A 74 -1.04 -9.58 -5.80
C VAL A 74 -2.45 -9.86 -6.30
N ASP A 75 -3.35 -8.89 -6.15
CA ASP A 75 -4.78 -9.05 -6.40
C ASP A 75 -5.10 -9.51 -7.83
N GLY A 76 -4.44 -8.96 -8.85
CA GLY A 76 -4.64 -9.40 -10.24
C GLY A 76 -4.35 -10.90 -10.46
N SER A 77 -3.28 -11.43 -9.85
CA SER A 77 -2.95 -12.85 -9.93
C SER A 77 -3.90 -13.74 -9.11
N ARG A 78 -4.41 -13.22 -7.99
CA ARG A 78 -5.44 -13.89 -7.20
C ARG A 78 -6.73 -14.00 -8.00
N GLN A 79 -7.14 -12.91 -8.66
CA GLN A 79 -8.31 -12.89 -9.52
C GLN A 79 -8.14 -13.85 -10.72
N ASP A 80 -6.98 -13.84 -11.37
CA ASP A 80 -6.68 -14.80 -12.45
C ASP A 80 -6.81 -16.26 -11.97
N SER A 81 -6.35 -16.58 -10.75
CA SER A 81 -6.47 -17.93 -10.17
C SER A 81 -7.92 -18.32 -9.94
N ILE A 82 -8.76 -17.38 -9.45
CA ILE A 82 -10.19 -17.60 -9.25
C ILE A 82 -10.89 -17.82 -10.59
N ASP A 83 -10.58 -17.00 -11.60
CA ASP A 83 -11.18 -17.12 -12.93
C ASP A 83 -10.82 -18.45 -13.61
N LEU A 84 -9.62 -18.99 -13.38
CA LEU A 84 -9.24 -20.33 -13.82
C LEU A 84 -10.05 -21.43 -13.10
N MET A 85 -10.14 -21.37 -11.76
CA MET A 85 -10.87 -22.38 -10.98
C MET A 85 -12.36 -22.40 -11.32
N LEU A 86 -12.95 -21.24 -11.61
CA LEU A 86 -14.35 -21.12 -12.01
C LEU A 86 -14.59 -21.40 -13.50
N GLY A 87 -13.55 -21.71 -14.27
CA GLY A 87 -13.66 -21.99 -15.71
C GLY A 87 -14.07 -20.78 -16.56
N ARG A 88 -13.86 -19.55 -16.06
CA ARG A 88 -14.22 -18.31 -16.76
C ARG A 88 -13.27 -18.00 -17.91
N PHE A 89 -12.04 -18.50 -17.86
CA PHE A 89 -11.06 -18.37 -18.92
C PHE A 89 -11.01 -19.63 -19.78
N VAL A 90 -11.26 -19.47 -21.09
CA VAL A 90 -11.10 -20.55 -22.09
C VAL A 90 -9.97 -20.17 -23.05
N PRO A 91 -8.86 -20.93 -23.09
CA PRO A 91 -7.76 -20.64 -24.00
C PRO A 91 -8.21 -20.82 -25.46
N SER A 92 -7.79 -19.91 -26.34
CA SER A 92 -8.10 -19.95 -27.77
C SER A 92 -6.82 -19.86 -28.57
N VAL A 93 -6.67 -20.74 -29.56
CA VAL A 93 -5.49 -20.80 -30.44
C VAL A 93 -5.28 -19.51 -31.24
N HIS A 94 -6.37 -18.80 -31.55
CA HIS A 94 -6.34 -17.59 -32.38
C HIS A 94 -6.17 -16.30 -31.57
N LYS A 95 -6.18 -16.37 -30.23
CA LYS A 95 -5.98 -15.20 -29.36
C LYS A 95 -4.53 -15.14 -28.87
N PRO A 96 -3.92 -13.94 -28.79
CA PRO A 96 -2.58 -13.80 -28.24
C PRO A 96 -2.56 -14.23 -26.76
N THR A 97 -1.41 -14.70 -26.29
CA THR A 97 -1.25 -15.15 -24.91
C THR A 97 -1.51 -14.01 -23.93
N PRO A 98 -2.27 -14.23 -22.83
CA PRO A 98 -2.55 -13.19 -21.83
C PRO A 98 -1.32 -12.80 -20.99
N PHE A 99 -0.24 -13.57 -21.07
CA PHE A 99 0.98 -13.38 -20.27
C PHE A 99 1.99 -12.39 -20.86
N VAL A 100 1.61 -11.64 -21.89
CA VAL A 100 2.48 -10.59 -22.45
C VAL A 100 2.68 -9.42 -21.48
N PRO A 101 3.89 -8.85 -21.38
CA PRO A 101 4.12 -7.62 -20.64
C PRO A 101 3.19 -6.51 -21.15
N ARG A 102 2.42 -5.89 -20.25
CA ARG A 102 1.51 -4.81 -20.63
C ARG A 102 2.31 -3.54 -20.92
N ALA A 103 2.14 -2.96 -22.11
CA ALA A 103 2.81 -1.71 -22.47
C ALA A 103 2.47 -0.60 -21.47
N GLY A 104 3.50 -0.02 -20.85
CA GLY A 104 3.36 1.05 -19.85
C GLY A 104 3.12 0.60 -18.41
N GLN A 105 3.13 -0.71 -18.14
CA GLN A 105 3.13 -1.23 -16.76
C GLN A 105 4.51 -1.06 -16.12
N GLU A 106 4.53 -0.49 -14.93
CA GLU A 106 5.76 -0.27 -14.16
C GLU A 106 5.85 -1.33 -13.07
N THR A 107 6.99 -2.01 -12.98
CA THR A 107 7.28 -2.94 -11.87
C THR A 107 8.04 -2.21 -10.77
N LEU A 108 8.00 -2.75 -9.54
CA LEU A 108 8.84 -2.24 -8.45
C LEU A 108 10.32 -2.24 -8.81
N VAL A 109 10.76 -3.25 -9.58
CA VAL A 109 12.13 -3.34 -10.10
C VAL A 109 12.42 -2.20 -11.08
N SER A 110 11.51 -1.89 -12.01
CA SER A 110 11.65 -0.74 -12.92
C SER A 110 11.78 0.58 -12.17
N VAL A 111 10.96 0.78 -11.12
CA VAL A 111 11.03 1.97 -10.27
C VAL A 111 12.37 2.03 -9.53
N ALA A 112 12.81 0.94 -8.90
CA ALA A 112 14.09 0.88 -8.19
C ALA A 112 15.29 1.16 -9.12
N THR A 113 15.28 0.58 -10.33
CA THR A 113 16.31 0.85 -11.34
C THR A 113 16.34 2.33 -11.73
N LYS A 114 15.18 2.96 -11.93
CA LYS A 114 15.10 4.39 -12.22
C LYS A 114 15.66 5.24 -11.07
N VAL A 115 15.42 4.85 -9.81
CA VAL A 115 15.99 5.54 -8.64
C VAL A 115 17.51 5.49 -8.69
N ILE A 116 18.07 4.28 -8.85
CA ILE A 116 19.51 4.07 -8.87
C ILE A 116 20.17 4.83 -10.03
N VAL A 117 19.61 4.72 -11.24
CA VAL A 117 20.12 5.42 -12.42
C VAL A 117 20.07 6.94 -12.23
N SER A 118 18.98 7.47 -11.65
CA SER A 118 18.90 8.91 -11.36
C SER A 118 19.93 9.36 -10.31
N ALA A 119 20.23 8.53 -9.31
CA ALA A 119 21.23 8.83 -8.30
C ALA A 119 22.63 8.90 -8.91
N ILE A 120 22.99 7.91 -9.72
CA ILE A 120 24.27 7.88 -10.43
C ILE A 120 24.39 9.06 -11.41
N ALA A 121 23.33 9.35 -12.17
CA ALA A 121 23.33 10.44 -13.14
C ALA A 121 23.52 11.81 -12.48
N THR A 122 22.80 12.09 -11.39
CA THR A 122 22.94 13.37 -10.67
C THR A 122 24.33 13.54 -10.04
N LEU A 123 24.92 12.47 -9.49
CA LEU A 123 26.29 12.51 -8.99
C LEU A 123 27.28 12.78 -10.12
N GLY A 124 27.15 12.07 -11.25
CA GLY A 124 28.02 12.27 -12.42
C GLY A 124 27.96 13.69 -12.97
N VAL A 125 26.75 14.27 -13.07
CA VAL A 125 26.57 15.66 -13.52
C VAL A 125 27.21 16.66 -12.56
N LEU A 126 27.08 16.46 -11.24
CA LEU A 126 27.67 17.36 -10.25
C LEU A 126 29.20 17.32 -10.25
N ILE A 127 29.79 16.15 -10.50
CA ILE A 127 31.26 16.01 -10.62
C ILE A 127 31.78 16.72 -11.88
N ILE A 128 31.07 16.64 -13.00
CA ILE A 128 31.52 17.22 -14.28
C ILE A 128 31.29 18.73 -14.33
N ALA A 129 30.12 19.20 -13.87
CA ALA A 129 29.71 20.60 -14.01
C ALA A 129 30.00 21.45 -12.75
N GLY A 130 30.43 20.81 -11.66
CA GLY A 130 30.67 21.48 -10.39
C GLY A 130 32.02 22.20 -10.30
N PRO A 131 32.22 23.07 -9.30
CA PRO A 131 33.48 23.77 -9.10
C PRO A 131 34.60 22.82 -8.65
N PRO A 132 35.76 22.78 -9.32
CA PRO A 132 36.80 21.77 -9.09
C PRO A 132 37.40 21.79 -7.67
N ASP A 133 37.28 22.91 -6.96
CA ASP A 133 37.83 23.09 -5.61
C ASP A 133 36.93 22.53 -4.49
N THR A 134 35.76 22.00 -4.83
CA THR A 134 34.82 21.46 -3.84
C THR A 134 35.11 20.00 -3.52
N ALA A 135 34.99 19.64 -2.24
CA ALA A 135 35.26 18.28 -1.78
C ALA A 135 34.23 17.27 -2.34
N LEU A 136 34.70 16.07 -2.70
CA LEU A 136 33.86 14.97 -3.18
C LEU A 136 32.69 14.64 -2.24
N THR A 137 32.91 14.77 -0.93
CA THR A 137 31.87 14.55 0.10
C THR A 137 30.68 15.49 -0.06
N THR A 138 30.92 16.75 -0.43
CA THR A 138 29.87 17.74 -0.69
C THR A 138 29.05 17.36 -1.92
N TYR A 139 29.69 16.91 -3.01
CA TYR A 139 28.96 16.42 -4.19
C TYR A 139 28.08 15.22 -3.89
N VAL A 140 28.60 14.24 -3.14
CA VAL A 140 27.82 13.07 -2.73
C VAL A 140 26.62 13.51 -1.89
N GLN A 141 26.83 14.34 -0.87
CA GLN A 141 25.74 14.84 -0.01
C GLN A 141 24.66 15.58 -0.82
N VAL A 142 25.05 16.49 -1.71
CA VAL A 142 24.10 17.25 -2.54
C VAL A 142 23.36 16.33 -3.52
N SER A 143 24.06 15.38 -4.16
CA SER A 143 23.43 14.42 -5.09
C SER A 143 22.37 13.55 -4.39
N VAL A 144 22.65 13.09 -3.16
CA VAL A 144 21.71 12.31 -2.35
C VAL A 144 20.50 13.15 -1.97
N LEU A 145 20.68 14.40 -1.55
CA LEU A 145 19.57 15.28 -1.19
C LEU A 145 18.67 15.60 -2.38
N LEU A 146 19.24 15.89 -3.55
CA LEU A 146 18.48 16.18 -4.77
C LEU A 146 17.68 14.97 -5.25
N THR A 147 18.29 13.79 -5.22
CA THR A 147 17.62 12.54 -5.62
C THR A 147 16.52 12.17 -4.62
N MET A 148 16.76 12.31 -3.32
CA MET A 148 15.75 12.11 -2.28
C MET A 148 14.57 13.08 -2.46
N LEU A 149 14.82 14.35 -2.73
CA LEU A 149 13.77 15.33 -2.98
C LEU A 149 12.94 14.98 -4.22
N GLY A 150 13.61 14.67 -5.35
CA GLY A 150 12.94 14.27 -6.58
C GLY A 150 12.08 13.02 -6.42
N TRP A 151 12.60 12.00 -5.71
CA TRP A 151 11.87 10.75 -5.48
C TRP A 151 10.78 10.88 -4.43
N SER A 152 10.89 11.78 -3.45
CA SER A 152 9.80 12.07 -2.51
C SER A 152 8.55 12.60 -3.23
N LEU A 153 8.73 13.48 -4.22
CA LEU A 153 7.64 14.01 -5.04
C LEU A 153 7.04 12.94 -5.96
N ASN A 154 7.88 12.08 -6.54
CA ASN A 154 7.41 10.96 -7.37
C ASN A 154 6.65 9.93 -6.52
N LEU A 155 7.14 9.60 -5.33
CA LEU A 155 6.46 8.71 -4.38
C LEU A 155 5.10 9.29 -3.97
N PHE A 156 5.03 10.59 -3.66
CA PHE A 156 3.75 11.25 -3.37
C PHE A 156 2.78 11.12 -4.55
N ARG A 157 3.26 11.33 -5.78
CA ARG A 157 2.44 11.13 -6.98
C ARG A 157 2.02 9.67 -7.14
N MET A 158 2.87 8.69 -6.85
CA MET A 158 2.54 7.26 -6.91
C MET A 158 1.46 6.88 -5.91
N LEU A 159 1.53 7.40 -4.68
CA LEU A 159 0.57 7.13 -3.61
C LEU A 159 -0.74 7.91 -3.78
N LYS A 160 -0.73 9.05 -4.48
CA LYS A 160 -1.94 9.84 -4.75
C LYS A 160 -2.94 9.05 -5.60
N LYS A 161 -4.13 8.79 -5.02
CA LYS A 161 -5.25 8.12 -5.70
C LYS A 161 -5.56 8.79 -7.05
N GLY A 162 -5.69 7.97 -8.09
CA GLY A 162 -6.04 8.43 -9.45
C GLY A 162 -4.88 8.99 -10.27
N SER A 163 -3.65 9.03 -9.74
CA SER A 163 -2.49 9.45 -10.52
C SER A 163 -2.17 8.44 -11.64
N ARG A 164 -1.62 8.95 -12.74
CA ARG A 164 -1.17 8.11 -13.87
C ARG A 164 -0.06 7.13 -13.45
N LEU A 165 0.83 7.55 -12.55
CA LEU A 165 1.93 6.72 -12.07
C LEU A 165 1.44 5.58 -11.18
N GLY A 166 0.50 5.85 -10.28
CA GLY A 166 -0.09 4.82 -9.42
C GLY A 166 -0.80 3.74 -10.25
N LYS A 167 -1.59 4.14 -11.25
CA LYS A 167 -2.27 3.20 -12.16
C LYS A 167 -1.31 2.27 -12.91
N ARG A 168 -0.11 2.74 -13.25
CA ARG A 168 0.89 1.92 -13.97
C ARG A 168 1.52 0.84 -13.09
N LEU A 169 1.51 1.02 -11.78
CA LEU A 169 2.03 0.02 -10.84
C LEU A 169 1.02 -1.10 -10.63
N VAL A 170 -0.28 -0.82 -10.73
CA VAL A 170 -1.31 -1.83 -10.46
C VAL A 170 -1.19 -3.04 -11.42
N LEU A 171 -1.06 -4.23 -10.83
CA LEU A 171 -1.13 -5.52 -11.50
C LEU A 171 -2.61 -5.91 -11.65
N HIS A 172 -3.15 -5.58 -12.82
CA HIS A 172 -4.50 -5.98 -13.22
C HIS A 172 -4.56 -7.45 -13.64
N PRO A 173 -5.72 -8.12 -13.49
CA PRO A 173 -5.94 -9.47 -14.01
C PRO A 173 -5.66 -9.53 -15.51
N LYS A 174 -5.10 -10.67 -15.93
CA LYS A 174 -4.64 -10.91 -17.31
C LYS A 174 -5.59 -11.79 -18.10
N LEU A 175 -6.31 -12.70 -17.44
CA LEU A 175 -7.13 -13.72 -18.11
C LEU A 175 -8.49 -13.17 -18.55
N CYS A 176 -9.15 -12.40 -17.67
CA CYS A 176 -10.51 -11.90 -17.90
C CYS A 176 -10.61 -10.38 -17.60
N PRO A 177 -9.98 -9.50 -18.41
CA PRO A 177 -9.89 -8.06 -18.11
C PRO A 177 -11.26 -7.33 -18.18
N GLU A 178 -12.19 -7.79 -19.01
CA GLU A 178 -13.50 -7.14 -19.21
C GLU A 178 -14.42 -7.26 -17.98
N LEU A 179 -14.33 -8.38 -17.25
CA LEU A 179 -15.08 -8.59 -16.01
C LEU A 179 -14.56 -7.69 -14.86
N SER A 180 -13.32 -7.23 -14.95
CA SER A 180 -12.69 -6.35 -13.95
C SER A 180 -12.87 -4.85 -14.24
N ALA A 181 -13.33 -4.46 -15.43
CA ALA A 181 -13.44 -3.06 -15.84
C ALA A 181 -14.67 -2.32 -15.25
N HIS A 182 -15.62 -3.06 -14.67
CA HIS A 182 -16.85 -2.54 -14.06
C HIS A 182 -16.83 -2.53 -12.51
N GLY A 183 -15.70 -2.87 -11.89
CA GLY A 183 -15.50 -2.87 -10.43
C GLY A 183 -14.73 -1.66 -9.91
#